data_AF-A0A7W7IQF9-F1
#
_entry.id   AF-A0A7W7IQF9-F1
#
_cell.length_a   1.000
_cell.length_b   1.000
_cell.length_c   1.000
_cell.angle_alpha   90.00
_cell.angle_beta   90.00
_cell.angle_gamma   90.00
#
_symmetry.space_group_name_H-M   'P 1'
#
loop_
_entity.id
_entity.type
_entity.pdbx_description
1 polymer ?
#
loop_
_entity_poly.entity_id
_entity_poly.type
_entity_poly.pdbx_seq_one_letter_code
_entity_poly.pdbx_strand_id
1 'polypeptide(L)' 'MATAKHLTAQDIADIQARLKQGEYQHHIAADYSLNQGRISEINTGKRRGGSPPSAQTALF' A
#
# COMPACT_ATOMS: atom_id res chain seq x y z
N MET A 1 13.75 -10.37 2.84
CA MET A 1 12.54 -9.90 3.55
C MET A 1 12.70 -8.40 3.77
N ALA A 2 11.92 -7.57 3.07
CA ALA A 2 11.99 -6.11 3.24
C ALA A 2 11.08 -5.70 4.40
N THR A 3 11.69 -5.16 5.45
CA THR A 3 11.00 -4.57 6.61
C THR A 3 10.03 -3.50 6.11
N ALA A 4 8.79 -3.52 6.59
CA ALA A 4 7.77 -2.56 6.20
C ALA A 4 8.31 -1.13 6.43
N LYS A 5 8.62 -0.41 5.34
CA LYS A 5 9.02 0.99 5.40
C LYS A 5 7.83 1.75 5.99
N HIS A 6 7.99 2.27 7.21
CA HIS A 6 6.95 3.08 7.84
C HIS A 6 6.84 4.39 7.04
N LEU A 7 5.71 4.58 6.36
CA LEU A 7 5.40 5.83 5.69
C LEU A 7 5.22 6.93 6.74
N THR A 8 5.92 8.05 6.54
CA THR A 8 5.71 9.26 7.32
C THR A 8 4.44 9.99 6.87
N ALA A 9 3.97 10.94 7.68
CA ALA A 9 2.86 11.80 7.28
C ALA A 9 3.17 12.62 6.01
N GLN A 10 4.45 13.00 5.83
CA GLN A 10 4.90 13.72 4.65
C GLN A 10 4.85 12.83 3.39
N ASP A 11 5.29 11.58 3.49
CA ASP A 11 5.20 10.63 2.38
C ASP A 11 3.74 10.41 1.95
N ILE A 12 2.83 10.30 2.92
CA ILE A 12 1.39 10.14 2.65
C ILE A 12 0.85 11.39 1.94
N ALA A 13 1.24 12.59 2.37
CA ALA A 13 0.82 13.83 1.74
C ALA A 13 1.34 13.97 0.30
N ASP A 14 2.59 13.58 0.05
CA ASP A 14 3.17 13.57 -1.30
C ASP A 14 2.45 12.57 -2.22
N ILE A 15 2.25 11.33 -1.76
CA ILE A 15 1.49 10.30 -2.49
C ILE A 15 0.10 10.84 -2.87
N GLN A 16 -0.59 11.49 -1.94
CA GLN A 16 -1.90 12.09 -2.21
C GLN A 16 -1.84 13.24 -3.21
N ALA A 17 -0.80 14.09 -3.15
CA ALA A 17 -0.62 15.17 -4.12
C ALA A 17 -0.39 14.64 -5.53
N ARG A 18 0.48 13.64 -5.69
CA ARG A 18 0.77 12.99 -6.98
C ARG A 18 -0.45 12.29 -7.57
N LEU A 19 -1.24 11.62 -6.73
CA LEU A 19 -2.53 11.04 -7.14
C LEU A 19 -3.52 12.11 -7.65
N LYS A 20 -3.60 13.26 -6.97
CA LYS A 20 -4.45 14.39 -7.40
C LYS A 20 -3.99 15.02 -8.72
N GLN A 21 -2.70 14.97 -9.00
CA GLN A 21 -2.12 15.40 -10.29
C GLN A 21 -2.40 14.41 -11.43
N GLY A 22 -3.03 13.26 -11.14
CA GLY A 22 -3.37 12.25 -12.13
C GLY A 22 -2.24 11.27 -12.43
N GLU A 23 -1.20 11.24 -11.59
CA GLU A 23 -0.11 10.30 -11.78
C GLU A 23 -0.53 8.85 -11.53
N TYR A 24 0.04 7.92 -12.29
CA TYR A 24 -0.29 6.50 -12.18
C TYR A 24 0.23 5.90 -10.86
N GLN A 25 -0.66 5.16 -10.18
CA GLN A 25 -0.36 4.52 -8.90
C GLN A 25 0.85 3.58 -8.93
N HIS A 26 1.14 2.94 -10.06
CA HIS A 26 2.27 2.02 -10.18
C HIS A 26 3.63 2.75 -10.26
N HIS A 27 3.67 3.98 -10.78
CA HIS A 27 4.87 4.83 -10.72
C HIS A 27 5.13 5.28 -9.29
N ILE A 28 4.10 5.81 -8.61
CA ILE A 28 4.20 6.21 -7.21
C ILE A 28 4.59 5.02 -6.32
N ALA A 29 4.03 3.83 -6.57
CA ALA A 29 4.37 2.61 -5.86
C ALA A 29 5.86 2.26 -6.00
N ALA A 30 6.43 2.37 -7.20
CA ALA A 30 7.84 2.10 -7.45
C ALA A 30 8.75 3.05 -6.65
N ASP A 31 8.45 4.35 -6.66
CA ASP A 31 9.26 5.37 -5.98
C ASP A 31 9.31 5.15 -4.46
N TYR A 32 8.18 4.74 -3.87
CA TYR A 32 8.08 4.48 -2.44
C TYR A 32 8.45 3.04 -2.07
N SER A 33 8.79 2.19 -3.04
CA SER A 33 8.99 0.74 -2.84
C SER A 33 7.78 0.08 -2.15
N LEU A 34 6.57 0.47 -2.57
CA LEU A 34 5.29 -0.02 -2.07
C LEU A 34 4.59 -0.89 -3.10
N ASN A 35 3.60 -1.65 -2.64
CA ASN A 35 2.67 -2.33 -3.53
C ASN A 35 1.59 -1.34 -3.99
N GLN A 36 1.11 -1.47 -5.23
CA GLN A 36 0.03 -0.63 -5.78
C GLN A 36 -1.24 -0.68 -4.90
N GLY A 37 -1.53 -1.83 -4.28
CA GLY A 37 -2.62 -1.97 -3.31
C GLY A 37 -2.49 -0.98 -2.14
N ARG A 38 -1.27 -0.75 -1.65
CA ARG A 38 -1.00 0.21 -0.58
C ARG A 38 -1.27 1.64 -1.01
N ILE A 39 -0.91 2.01 -2.24
CA ILE A 39 -1.24 3.32 -2.82
C ILE A 39 -2.75 3.50 -2.94
N SER A 40 -3.48 2.45 -3.36
CA SER A 40 -4.95 2.46 -3.44
C SER A 40 -5.61 2.66 -2.08
N GLU A 41 -5.09 2.04 -1.01
CA GLU A 41 -5.56 2.28 0.36
C GLU A 41 -5.36 3.74 0.79
N ILE A 42 -4.21 4.35 0.44
CA ILE A 42 -3.92 5.76 0.74
C ILE A 42 -4.85 6.69 -0.04
N ASN A 43 -5.15 6.36 -1.30
CA ASN A 43 -6.04 7.15 -2.15
C ASN A 43 -7.50 7.10 -1.67
N THR A 44 -7.98 5.90 -1.34
CA THR A 44 -9.40 5.68 -1.04
C THR A 44 -9.74 5.80 0.45
N GLY A 45 -8.73 5.78 1.33
CA GLY A 45 -8.90 5.63 2.78
C GLY A 45 -9.43 4.25 3.20
N LYS A 46 -9.71 3.35 2.26
CA LYS A 46 -10.26 2.03 2.52
C LYS A 46 -9.12 1.03 2.67
N ARG A 47 -8.89 0.56 3.88
CA ARG A 47 -8.01 -0.59 4.11
C ARG A 47 -8.63 -1.85 3.52
N ARG A 48 -7.93 -2.51 2.61
CA ARG A 48 -8.36 -3.80 2.03
C ARG A 48 -7.85 -4.90 2.96
N GLY A 49 -8.56 -5.12 4.07
CA GLY A 49 -8.25 -6.14 5.07
C GLY A 49 -9.47 -7.01 5.34
N GLY A 50 -9.48 -8.22 4.78
CA GLY A 50 -10.58 -9.15 4.93
C GLY A 50 -10.32 -10.51 4.28
N SER A 51 -9.11 -11.05 4.43
CA SER A 51 -8.95 -12.51 4.39
C SER A 51 -8.43 -12.90 5.76
N PRO A 52 -9.17 -13.68 6.58
CA PRO A 52 -8.53 -14.36 7.69
C PRO A 52 -7.32 -15.13 7.15
N PRO A 53 -6.23 -15.25 7.91
CA PRO A 53 -5.15 -16.14 7.50
C PRO A 53 -5.78 -17.48 7.16
N SER A 54 -5.61 -17.94 5.92
CA SER A 54 -5.97 -19.30 5.57
C SER A 54 -5.20 -20.18 6.55
N ALA A 55 -5.93 -20.94 7.35
CA ALA A 55 -5.38 -21.90 8.28
C ALA A 55 -4.58 -22.93 7.47
N GLN A 56 -3.31 -22.64 7.24
CA GLN A 56 -2.36 -23.60 6.75
C GLN A 56 -1.92 -24.43 7.95
N THR A 57 -2.07 -25.75 7.80
CA THR A 57 -1.47 -26.82 8.61
C THR A 57 -2.34 -27.40 9.71
N ALA A 58 -2.97 -28.53 9.40
CA ALA A 58 -2.69 -29.78 10.12
C ALA A 58 -2.84 -30.95 9.14
N LEU A 59 -1.72 -31.38 8.55
CA LEU A 59 -1.58 -32.74 8.05
C LEU A 59 -1.30 -33.63 9.27
N PHE A 60 -2.22 -34.56 9.54
CA PHE A 60 -1.96 -35.79 10.28
C PHE A 60 -2.65 -36.94 9.55
#